data_AF-A0A934ADV3-F1
#
_entry.id   AF-A0A934ADV3-F1
#
_cell.length_a   1.000
_cell.length_b   1.000
_cell.length_c   1.000
_cell.angle_alpha   90.00
_cell.angle_beta   90.00
_cell.angle_gamma   90.00
#
_symmetry.space_group_name_H-M   'P 1'
#
loop_
_entity.id
_entity.type
_entity.pdbx_description
1 polymer ?
#
loop_
_entity_poly.entity_id
_entity_poly.type
_entity_poly.pdbx_seq_one_letter_code
_entity_poly.pdbx_strand_id
1 'polypeptide(L)'
;MSPDDLRQQVELAVVELIKKKLADGSMTEERSQMISQNVLDTLQPGMSFEELYRALPRLDDAFPELSPVIVPHLREYEDHITQQAAGTVRELIKQGQYDAAIKLSKNVVDQRVNLVWQGRGQAS
;
A
#
# COMPACT_ATOMS: atom_id res chain seq x y z
N MET A 1 -6.61 1.59 9.63
CA MET A 1 -5.20 1.27 9.37
C MET A 1 -4.44 2.59 9.30
N SER A 2 -3.37 2.72 10.06
CA SER A 2 -2.43 3.85 9.99
C SER A 2 -1.38 3.62 8.90
N PRO A 3 -0.65 4.65 8.44
CA PRO A 3 0.49 4.46 7.53
C PRO A 3 1.55 3.52 8.11
N ASP A 4 1.85 3.64 9.41
CA ASP A 4 2.81 2.76 10.08
C ASP A 4 2.33 1.31 10.16
N ASP A 5 1.02 1.08 10.28
CA ASP A 5 0.46 -0.28 10.22
C ASP A 5 0.74 -0.91 8.84
N LEU A 6 0.55 -0.14 7.75
CA LEU A 6 0.83 -0.62 6.39
C LEU A 6 2.32 -0.91 6.21
N ARG A 7 3.20 0.00 6.67
CA ARG A 7 4.65 -0.20 6.67
C ARG A 7 5.03 -1.53 7.35
N GLN A 8 4.52 -1.75 8.56
CA GLN A 8 4.80 -2.96 9.33
C GLN A 8 4.27 -4.23 8.65
N GLN A 9 3.08 -4.16 8.03
CA GLN A 9 2.52 -5.29 7.29
C GLN A 9 3.39 -5.68 6.10
N VAL A 10 3.85 -4.69 5.32
CA VAL A 10 4.75 -4.92 4.18
C VAL A 10 6.07 -5.51 4.68
N GLU A 11 6.69 -4.92 5.71
CA GLU A 11 7.94 -5.43 6.29
C GLU A 11 7.80 -6.88 6.77
N LEU A 12 6.71 -7.20 7.47
CA LEU A 12 6.44 -8.56 7.92
C LEU A 12 6.29 -9.53 6.73
N ALA A 13 5.54 -9.13 5.70
CA ALA A 13 5.34 -9.95 4.51
C ALA A 13 6.67 -10.19 3.75
N VAL A 14 7.54 -9.18 3.69
CA VAL A 14 8.90 -9.33 3.15
C VAL A 14 9.72 -10.32 3.97
N VAL A 15 9.69 -10.22 5.30
CA VAL A 15 10.43 -11.15 6.17
C VAL A 15 9.97 -12.58 5.98
N GLU A 16 8.66 -12.82 5.91
CA GLU A 16 8.10 -14.16 5.68
C GLU A 16 8.46 -14.71 4.29
N LEU A 17 8.46 -13.85 3.26
CA LEU A 17 8.94 -14.21 1.93
C LEU A 17 10.42 -14.61 1.94
N ILE A 18 11.28 -13.83 2.60
CA ILE A 18 12.71 -14.12 2.74
C ILE A 18 12.92 -15.45 3.45
N LYS A 19 12.25 -15.68 4.59
CA LYS A 19 12.35 -16.95 5.34
C LYS A 19 11.99 -18.13 4.46
N LYS A 20 10.90 -18.02 3.69
CA LYS A 20 10.46 -19.09 2.77
C LYS A 20 11.52 -19.37 1.71
N LYS A 21 12.06 -18.33 1.08
CA LYS A 21 13.07 -18.46 0.01
C LYS A 21 14.44 -18.93 0.50
N LEU A 22 14.80 -18.62 1.74
CA LEU A 22 16.00 -19.20 2.38
C LEU A 22 15.79 -20.69 2.68
N ALA A 23 14.61 -21.06 3.20
CA ALA A 23 14.29 -22.44 3.56
C ALA A 23 14.21 -23.38 2.34
N ASP A 24 13.75 -22.89 1.19
CA ASP A 24 13.68 -23.66 -0.06
C ASP A 24 14.96 -23.55 -0.92
N GLY A 25 15.95 -22.76 -0.48
CA GLY A 25 17.24 -22.58 -1.16
C GLY A 25 17.17 -21.71 -2.42
N SER A 26 16.03 -21.08 -2.73
CA SER A 26 15.90 -20.16 -3.87
C SER A 26 16.50 -18.77 -3.63
N MET A 27 16.95 -18.49 -2.40
CA MET A 27 17.63 -17.25 -2.02
C MET A 27 18.85 -17.55 -1.16
N THR A 28 19.92 -16.77 -1.35
CA THR A 28 21.12 -16.82 -0.52
C THR A 28 21.02 -15.86 0.66
N GLU A 29 21.78 -16.11 1.73
CA GLU A 29 21.86 -15.20 2.89
C GLU A 29 22.28 -13.78 2.48
N GLU A 30 23.30 -13.64 1.62
CA GLU A 30 23.75 -12.35 1.09
C GLU A 30 22.61 -11.61 0.38
N ARG A 31 21.87 -12.30 -0.50
CA ARG A 31 20.75 -11.69 -1.22
C ARG A 31 19.63 -11.28 -0.26
N SER A 32 19.36 -12.09 0.77
CA SER A 32 18.37 -11.76 1.79
C SER A 32 18.74 -10.52 2.62
N GLN A 33 20.03 -10.33 2.91
CA GLN A 33 20.52 -9.14 3.60
C GLN A 33 20.37 -7.89 2.74
N MET A 34 20.71 -7.98 1.43
CA MET A 34 20.52 -6.86 0.51
C MET A 34 19.06 -6.40 0.42
N ILE A 35 18.13 -7.36 0.31
CA ILE A 35 16.69 -7.07 0.28
C ILE A 35 16.26 -6.42 1.60
N SER A 36 16.65 -7.01 2.73
CA SER A 36 16.27 -6.50 4.06
C SER A 36 16.77 -5.07 4.28
N GLN A 37 18.02 -4.80 3.94
CA GLN A 37 18.61 -3.47 4.07
C GLN A 37 17.87 -2.46 3.20
N ASN A 38 17.62 -2.79 1.93
CA ASN A 38 16.93 -1.89 1.02
C ASN A 38 15.50 -1.57 1.47
N VAL A 39 14.79 -2.55 2.03
CA VAL A 39 13.45 -2.36 2.58
C VAL A 39 13.48 -1.41 3.77
N LEU A 40 14.43 -1.58 4.70
CA LEU A 40 14.60 -0.68 5.85
C LEU A 40 15.03 0.74 5.44
N ASP A 41 15.85 0.86 4.41
CA ASP A 41 16.29 2.17 3.89
C ASP A 41 15.15 2.91 3.20
N THR A 42 14.26 2.16 2.54
CA THR A 42 13.17 2.71 1.71
C THR A 42 11.90 2.97 2.52
N LEU A 43 11.59 2.11 3.50
CA LEU A 43 10.38 2.20 4.32
C LEU A 43 10.75 2.71 5.72
N GLN A 44 10.52 4.00 5.94
CA GLN A 44 10.87 4.65 7.21
C GLN A 44 9.63 4.90 8.08
N PRO A 45 9.75 4.81 9.40
CA PRO A 45 8.66 5.17 10.31
C PRO A 45 8.19 6.61 10.08
N GLY A 46 6.88 6.83 10.18
CA GLY A 46 6.29 8.17 10.02
C GLY A 46 6.09 8.61 8.57
N MET A 47 6.37 7.76 7.58
CA MET A 47 5.97 7.99 6.20
C MET A 47 4.44 8.07 6.08
N SER A 48 3.97 8.98 5.24
CA SER A 48 2.58 9.06 4.82
C SER A 48 2.21 7.89 3.89
N PHE A 49 0.91 7.64 3.71
CA PHE A 49 0.45 6.67 2.71
C PHE A 49 0.98 7.00 1.30
N GLU A 50 1.07 8.27 0.93
CA GLU A 50 1.60 8.70 -0.37
C GLU A 50 3.05 8.31 -0.56
N GLU A 51 3.87 8.55 0.46
CA GLU A 51 5.28 8.18 0.43
C GLU A 51 5.45 6.66 0.36
N LEU A 52 4.67 5.91 1.14
CA LEU A 52 4.68 4.45 1.11
C LEU A 52 4.28 3.92 -0.28
N TYR A 53 3.15 4.34 -0.85
CA TYR A 53 2.70 3.87 -2.16
C TYR A 53 3.59 4.31 -3.32
N ARG A 54 4.38 5.39 -3.16
CA ARG A 54 5.45 5.75 -4.11
C ARG A 54 6.73 4.95 -3.91
N ALA A 55 7.01 4.50 -2.69
CA ALA A 55 8.18 3.72 -2.34
C ALA A 55 8.03 2.24 -2.73
N LEU A 56 6.84 1.67 -2.56
CA LEU A 56 6.55 0.25 -2.83
C LEU A 56 6.93 -0.20 -4.25
N PRO A 57 6.58 0.49 -5.34
CA PRO A 57 7.01 0.09 -6.69
C PRO A 57 8.54 0.09 -6.87
N ARG A 58 9.24 1.00 -6.20
CA ARG A 58 10.71 1.10 -6.29
C ARG A 58 11.40 -0.10 -5.63
N LEU A 59 10.79 -0.66 -4.58
CA LEU A 59 11.27 -1.90 -3.96
C LEU A 59 11.16 -3.07 -4.93
N ASP A 60 10.06 -3.15 -5.67
CA ASP A 60 9.85 -4.17 -6.69
C ASP A 60 10.83 -4.03 -7.86
N ASP A 61 11.05 -2.80 -8.34
CA ASP A 61 12.02 -2.50 -9.41
C ASP A 61 13.46 -2.91 -9.02
N ALA A 62 13.86 -2.67 -7.77
CA ALA A 62 15.17 -3.03 -7.25
C ALA A 62 15.31 -4.55 -6.98
N PHE A 63 14.22 -5.17 -6.51
CA PHE A 63 14.16 -6.57 -6.11
C PHE A 63 12.86 -7.20 -6.61
N PRO A 64 12.83 -7.72 -7.85
CA PRO A 64 11.66 -8.41 -8.41
C PRO A 64 11.22 -9.63 -7.59
N GLU A 65 12.10 -10.13 -6.71
CA GLU A 65 11.75 -11.13 -5.72
C GLU A 65 10.59 -10.72 -4.82
N LEU A 66 10.38 -9.42 -4.61
CA LEU A 66 9.37 -8.82 -3.75
C LEU A 66 8.00 -8.63 -4.41
N SER A 67 7.88 -8.79 -5.74
CA SER A 67 6.61 -8.61 -6.46
C SER A 67 5.41 -9.32 -5.81
N PRO A 68 5.53 -10.57 -5.32
CA PRO A 68 4.42 -11.27 -4.68
C PRO A 68 3.90 -10.58 -3.41
N VAL A 69 4.72 -9.77 -2.75
CA VAL A 69 4.36 -8.97 -1.58
C VAL A 69 3.85 -7.60 -1.99
N ILE A 70 4.55 -6.93 -2.93
CA ILE A 70 4.29 -5.54 -3.29
C ILE A 70 3.01 -5.38 -4.13
N VAL A 71 2.84 -6.20 -5.16
CA VAL A 71 1.76 -6.05 -6.15
C VAL A 71 0.35 -6.13 -5.52
N PRO A 72 0.06 -7.06 -4.58
CA PRO A 72 -1.24 -7.07 -3.90
C PRO A 72 -1.58 -5.75 -3.20
N HIS A 73 -0.63 -5.13 -2.51
CA HIS A 73 -0.86 -3.85 -1.82
C HIS A 73 -1.11 -2.70 -2.80
N LEU A 74 -0.39 -2.68 -3.94
CA LEU A 74 -0.62 -1.68 -4.99
C LEU A 74 -2.02 -1.82 -5.63
N ARG A 75 -2.46 -3.06 -5.88
CA ARG A 75 -3.81 -3.34 -6.41
C ARG A 75 -4.89 -2.96 -5.42
N GLU A 76 -4.73 -3.31 -4.14
CA GLU A 76 -5.68 -2.95 -3.10
C GLU A 76 -5.88 -1.43 -3.02
N TYR A 77 -4.79 -0.66 -3.11
CA TYR A 77 -4.85 0.79 -3.16
C TYR A 77 -5.60 1.31 -4.40
N GLU A 78 -5.30 0.77 -5.58
CA GLU A 78 -5.97 1.17 -6.82
C GLU A 78 -7.48 0.87 -6.78
N ASP A 79 -7.85 -0.36 -6.40
CA ASP A 79 -9.22 -0.87 -6.41
C ASP A 79 -10.08 -0.25 -5.30
N HIS A 80 -9.56 -0.11 -4.08
CA HIS A 80 -10.36 0.34 -2.94
C HIS A 80 -10.31 1.84 -2.72
N ILE A 81 -9.18 2.51 -2.97
CA ILE A 81 -9.08 3.96 -2.69
C ILE A 81 -9.45 4.74 -3.94
N THR A 82 -8.76 4.47 -5.05
CA THR A 82 -8.84 5.33 -6.23
C THR A 82 -10.16 5.13 -6.97
N GLN A 83 -10.59 3.88 -7.20
CA GLN A 83 -11.82 3.60 -7.92
C GLN A 83 -13.09 3.96 -7.11
N GLN A 84 -13.14 3.64 -5.82
CA GLN A 84 -14.31 3.98 -4.98
C GLN A 84 -14.48 5.50 -4.84
N ALA A 85 -13.38 6.23 -4.69
CA ALA A 85 -13.45 7.67 -4.62
C ALA A 85 -13.83 8.30 -5.97
N ALA A 86 -13.31 7.78 -7.09
CA ALA A 86 -13.74 8.21 -8.42
C ALA A 86 -15.24 7.96 -8.67
N GLY A 87 -15.77 6.81 -8.23
CA GLY A 87 -17.21 6.53 -8.28
C GLY A 87 -18.04 7.51 -7.46
N THR A 88 -17.58 7.82 -6.24
CA THR A 88 -18.26 8.76 -5.35
C THR A 88 -18.20 10.20 -5.89
N VAL A 89 -17.08 10.62 -6.47
CA VAL A 89 -16.96 11.93 -7.13
C VAL A 89 -17.94 12.06 -8.30
N ARG A 90 -18.07 11.02 -9.14
CA ARG A 90 -19.04 11.01 -10.25
C ARG A 90 -20.47 11.13 -9.75
N GLU A 91 -20.80 10.49 -8.63
CA GLU A 91 -22.13 10.54 -8.05
C GLU A 91 -22.44 11.93 -7.46
N LEU A 92 -21.48 12.54 -6.75
CA LEU A 92 -21.60 13.90 -6.23
C LEU A 92 -21.80 14.93 -7.36
N ILE A 93 -21.11 14.77 -8.49
CA ILE A 93 -21.31 15.61 -9.68
C ILE A 93 -22.73 15.46 -10.23
N LYS A 94 -23.24 14.24 -10.36
CA LYS A 94 -24.63 13.99 -10.82
C LYS A 94 -25.67 14.60 -9.89
N GLN A 95 -25.39 14.62 -8.60
CA GLN A 95 -26.26 15.21 -7.58
C GLN A 95 -26.12 16.75 -7.47
N GLY A 96 -25.28 17.37 -8.31
CA GLY A 96 -25.02 18.82 -8.28
C GLY A 96 -24.19 19.28 -7.08
N GLN A 97 -23.60 18.34 -6.32
CA GLN A 97 -22.78 18.61 -5.13
C GLN A 97 -21.31 18.85 -5.51
N TYR A 98 -21.07 19.86 -6.34
CA TYR A 98 -19.76 20.12 -6.93
C TYR A 98 -18.67 20.42 -5.89
N ASP A 99 -18.99 21.17 -4.82
CA ASP A 99 -18.02 21.48 -3.76
C ASP A 99 -17.57 20.23 -3.00
N ALA A 100 -18.50 19.30 -2.75
CA ALA A 100 -18.18 18.02 -2.12
C ALA A 100 -17.36 17.13 -3.07
N ALA A 101 -17.68 17.12 -4.36
CA ALA A 101 -16.91 16.41 -5.38
C ALA A 101 -15.47 16.93 -5.50
N ILE A 102 -15.29 18.25 -5.47
CA ILE A 102 -13.97 18.91 -5.49
C ILE A 102 -13.19 18.58 -4.23
N LYS A 103 -13.82 18.64 -3.05
CA LYS A 103 -13.18 18.32 -1.78
C LYS A 103 -12.73 16.85 -1.72
N LEU A 104 -13.58 15.93 -2.16
CA LEU A 104 -13.24 14.51 -2.22
C LEU A 104 -12.13 14.25 -3.23
N SER A 105 -12.20 14.84 -4.42
CA SER A 105 -11.15 14.73 -5.45
C SER A 105 -9.80 15.23 -4.92
N LYS A 106 -9.78 16.39 -4.25
CA LYS A 106 -8.58 16.92 -3.60
C LYS A 106 -8.08 15.99 -2.50
N ASN A 107 -8.96 15.44 -1.66
CA ASN A 107 -8.55 14.50 -0.63
C ASN A 107 -7.99 13.19 -1.19
N VAL A 108 -8.42 12.76 -2.38
CA VAL A 108 -7.90 11.55 -3.04
C VAL A 108 -6.55 11.83 -3.67
N VAL A 109 -6.41 12.98 -4.34
CA VAL A 109 -5.15 13.44 -4.93
C VAL A 109 -4.10 13.72 -3.85
N ASP A 110 -4.49 14.40 -2.79
CA ASP A 110 -3.65 14.69 -1.61
C ASP A 110 -3.58 13.48 -0.66
N GLN A 111 -4.21 12.35 -1.02
CA GLN A 111 -4.30 11.09 -0.28
C GLN A 111 -4.74 11.21 1.19
N ARG A 112 -5.38 12.32 1.55
CA ARG A 112 -6.05 12.60 2.84
C ARG A 112 -7.44 11.98 2.92
N VAL A 113 -7.68 10.87 2.24
CA VAL A 113 -8.89 10.09 2.48
C VAL A 113 -8.71 9.49 3.86
N ASN A 114 -9.35 10.10 4.87
CA ASN A 114 -9.57 9.44 6.14
C ASN A 114 -10.31 8.15 5.82
N LEU A 115 -9.53 7.07 5.76
CA LEU A 115 -9.95 5.69 5.70
C LEU A 115 -10.78 5.41 6.94
N VAL A 116 -12.05 5.83 6.94
CA VAL A 116 -13.04 5.21 7.79
C VAL A 116 -13.29 3.85 7.16
N TRP A 117 -12.37 2.93 7.43
CA TRP A 117 -12.61 1.51 7.29
C TRP A 117 -13.74 1.18 8.26
N GLN A 118 -14.98 1.25 7.77
CA GLN A 118 -16.07 0.52 8.40
C GLN A 118 -15.89 -0.93 7.98
N GLY A 119 -15.02 -1.64 8.69
CA GLY A 119 -15.05 -3.08 8.69
C GLY A 119 -16.47 -3.50 8.98
N ARG A 120 -17.16 -4.06 7.99
CA ARG A 120 -18.35 -4.84 8.24
C ARG A 120 -17.93 -5.98 9.15
N GLY A 121 -18.23 -5.82 10.43
CA GLY A 121 -18.51 -6.96 11.29
C GLY A 121 -19.63 -7.74 10.63
N GLN A 122 -19.26 -8.87 10.04
CA GLN A 122 -20.12 -10.03 9.88
C GLN A 122 -19.21 -11.24 9.74
N ALA A 123 -18.83 -11.78 10.89
CA ALA A 123 -18.59 -13.21 11.02
C ALA A 123 -19.73 -13.73 11.89
N SER A 124 -20.43 -14.70 11.33
CA SER A 124 -21.64 -15.36 11.79
C SER A 124 -21.53 -16.02 13.17
#